data_AF-A0A6A7VN63-F1
#
_entry.id   AF-A0A6A7VN63-F1
#
_cell.length_a   1.000
_cell.length_b   1.000
_cell.length_c   1.000
_cell.angle_alpha   90.00
_cell.angle_beta   90.00
_cell.angle_gamma   90.00
#
_symmetry.space_group_name_H-M   'P 1'
#
loop_
_entity.id
_entity.type
_entity.pdbx_description
1 polymer ?
#
loop_
_entity_poly.entity_id
_entity_poly.type
_entity_poly.pdbx_seq_one_letter_code
_entity_poly.pdbx_strand_id
1 'polypeptide(L)'
;MQFLDAIGLASFWKKIKNWVNINYLSLTGGTIRGSVSFLNEADGGKSIRIDPSNITNSKYGVNYLFASGKMIPIGEANGVAGLDSNGCVPLDQLGNLDTTVAEVVTALPTTNIKKHIYLIKDASGVTQNQYEEYIYTGDTSATYDASKWEKLGDFRATVDLADYAKKSETVNLSEIKVIQNVLDSTPQGQVLKQVIRFSAIKGGTRVEIALEDATSNMAGLMSIRDKNKLDRIAEGANNYSLPLAANGTRGGIQVGYTANGRNYPVQLSGEKAYVNVPWTDTNTTYDLSPYAKTADVNTALSRKVDVVSGKGLSTEDFTSALKTKLNGIANGATADSAIPTSVIDGLN
;
A
#
# COMPACT_ATOMS: atom_id res chain seq x y z
N MET A 1 61.73 -7.08 121.66
CA MET A 1 60.69 -8.09 121.39
C MET A 1 60.13 -7.81 120.00
N GLN A 2 60.28 -8.75 119.06
CA GLN A 2 59.50 -8.66 117.82
C GLN A 2 58.05 -8.99 118.16
N PHE A 3 57.12 -8.09 117.82
CA PHE A 3 55.71 -8.18 118.21
C PHE A 3 55.00 -9.42 117.65
N LEU A 4 55.52 -10.03 116.58
CA LEU A 4 55.00 -11.25 115.96
C LEU A 4 56.16 -12.05 115.35
N ASP A 5 56.10 -13.38 115.42
CA ASP A 5 57.03 -14.25 114.69
C ASP A 5 56.67 -14.30 113.19
N ALA A 6 57.54 -14.93 112.38
CA ALA A 6 57.35 -14.98 110.93
C ALA A 6 56.02 -15.63 110.51
N ILE A 7 55.53 -16.61 111.28
CA ILE A 7 54.27 -17.31 111.02
C ILE A 7 53.08 -16.40 111.35
N GLY A 8 53.13 -15.71 112.49
CA GLY A 8 52.12 -14.74 112.93
C GLY A 8 52.00 -13.56 111.96
N LEU A 9 53.13 -13.05 111.45
CA LEU A 9 53.13 -11.98 110.45
C LEU A 9 52.52 -12.45 109.12
N ALA A 10 52.82 -13.66 108.66
CA ALA A 10 52.24 -14.22 107.44
C ALA A 10 50.71 -14.44 107.57
N SER A 11 50.25 -14.94 108.73
CA SER A 11 48.82 -15.11 109.04
C SER A 11 48.09 -13.76 109.08
N PHE A 12 48.69 -12.74 109.71
CA PHE A 12 48.15 -11.38 109.74
C PHE A 12 47.97 -10.81 108.33
N TRP A 13 49.00 -10.89 107.48
CA TRP A 13 48.91 -10.40 106.09
C TRP A 13 47.90 -11.19 105.25
N LYS A 14 47.73 -12.50 105.50
CA LYS A 14 46.69 -13.29 104.83
C LYS A 14 45.28 -12.83 105.22
N LYS A 15 45.05 -12.51 106.50
CA LYS A 15 43.77 -11.96 106.98
C LYS A 15 43.50 -10.57 106.42
N ILE A 16 44.50 -9.69 106.41
CA ILE A 16 44.38 -8.34 105.80
C ILE A 16 44.04 -8.46 104.31
N LYS A 17 44.75 -9.30 103.55
CA LYS A 17 44.46 -9.50 102.11
C LYS A 17 43.04 -10.03 101.90
N ASN A 18 42.59 -10.98 102.71
CA ASN A 18 41.22 -11.49 102.60
C ASN A 18 40.16 -10.43 102.97
N TRP A 19 40.42 -9.62 104.00
CA TRP A 19 39.54 -8.53 104.40
C TRP A 19 39.43 -7.43 103.34
N VAL A 20 40.56 -7.02 102.75
CA VAL A 20 40.58 -6.05 101.64
C VAL A 20 39.84 -6.61 100.43
N ASN A 21 40.03 -7.88 100.07
CA ASN A 21 39.40 -8.48 98.89
C ASN A 21 37.87 -8.63 99.01
N ILE A 22 37.34 -8.70 100.22
CA ILE A 22 35.89 -8.79 100.48
C ILE A 22 35.25 -7.40 100.58
N ASN A 23 35.96 -6.40 101.11
CA ASN A 23 35.39 -5.09 101.44
C ASN A 23 35.73 -3.97 100.45
N TYR A 24 36.72 -4.14 99.57
CA TYR A 24 36.97 -3.21 98.49
C TYR A 24 36.26 -3.66 97.21
N LEU A 25 35.47 -2.76 96.64
CA LEU A 25 35.07 -2.85 95.24
C LEU A 25 36.36 -2.94 94.42
N SER A 26 36.61 -4.10 93.82
CA SER A 26 37.72 -4.28 92.88
C SER A 26 37.60 -3.21 91.80
N LEU A 27 38.59 -2.32 91.71
CA LEU A 27 38.70 -1.28 90.68
C LEU A 27 38.92 -1.87 89.28
N THR A 28 39.06 -3.20 89.18
CA THR A 28 39.29 -3.93 87.93
C THR A 28 38.33 -5.12 87.85
N GLY A 29 37.03 -4.82 87.86
CA GLY A 29 35.96 -5.79 87.64
C GLY A 29 35.54 -6.60 88.86
N GLY A 30 34.25 -6.96 88.89
CA GLY A 30 33.61 -7.75 89.94
C GLY A 30 32.09 -7.82 89.72
N THR A 31 31.41 -8.79 90.35
CA THR A 31 29.93 -8.87 90.34
C THR A 31 29.40 -8.29 91.65
N ILE A 32 28.59 -7.24 91.57
CA ILE A 32 27.90 -6.70 92.74
C ILE A 32 26.54 -7.39 92.86
N ARG A 33 26.29 -8.00 94.02
CA ARG A 33 24.99 -8.59 94.39
C ARG A 33 24.32 -7.69 95.41
N GLY A 34 23.49 -6.76 94.94
CA GLY A 34 22.83 -5.76 95.78
C GLY A 34 22.60 -4.45 95.02
N SER A 35 21.96 -3.47 95.66
CA SER A 35 21.71 -2.16 95.04
C SER A 35 22.97 -1.27 95.06
N VAL A 36 23.22 -0.57 93.97
CA VAL A 36 24.32 0.41 93.85
C VAL A 36 23.72 1.81 93.74
N SER A 37 24.18 2.74 94.58
CA SER A 37 23.76 4.14 94.53
C SER A 37 24.93 5.03 94.13
N PHE A 38 24.79 5.73 93.02
CA PHE A 38 25.73 6.78 92.62
C PHE A 38 25.22 8.12 93.15
N LEU A 39 26.06 8.78 93.95
CA LEU A 39 25.79 10.07 94.57
C LEU A 39 26.58 11.14 93.84
N ASN A 40 25.95 12.28 93.56
CA ASN A 40 26.65 13.48 93.12
C ASN A 40 26.71 14.46 94.30
N GLU A 41 27.90 14.91 94.65
CA GLU A 41 28.13 15.83 95.78
C GLU A 41 27.33 17.13 95.64
N ALA A 42 27.02 17.55 94.40
CA ALA A 42 26.27 18.78 94.13
C ALA A 42 24.73 18.65 94.25
N ASP A 43 24.17 17.43 94.22
CA ASP A 43 22.72 17.22 94.04
C ASP A 43 21.94 17.04 95.35
N GLY A 44 22.51 17.42 96.49
CA GLY A 44 21.79 17.51 97.77
C GLY A 44 21.15 16.20 98.24
N GLY A 45 21.78 15.05 97.95
CA GLY A 45 21.29 13.72 98.35
C GLY A 45 20.45 12.98 97.31
N LYS A 46 20.25 13.53 96.10
CA LYS A 46 19.71 12.76 94.98
C LYS A 46 20.74 11.73 94.52
N SER A 47 20.28 10.50 94.30
CA SER A 47 21.15 9.40 93.87
C SER A 47 20.52 8.64 92.71
N ILE A 48 21.34 8.19 91.77
CA ILE A 48 20.94 7.16 90.81
C ILE A 48 21.11 5.83 91.53
N ARG A 49 20.01 5.21 91.95
CA ARG A 49 20.01 3.88 92.55
C ARG A 49 19.71 2.83 91.48
N ILE A 50 20.66 1.93 91.24
CA ILE A 50 20.45 0.69 90.50
C ILE A 50 20.02 -0.37 91.53
N ASP A 51 18.75 -0.74 91.50
CA ASP A 51 18.24 -1.82 92.34
C ASP A 51 18.22 -3.15 91.55
N PRO A 52 18.66 -4.29 92.11
CA PRO A 52 18.60 -5.58 91.43
C PRO A 52 17.19 -5.96 90.98
N SER A 53 16.15 -5.49 91.69
CA SER A 53 14.75 -5.69 91.29
C SER A 53 14.37 -4.97 89.99
N ASN A 54 15.09 -3.90 89.63
CA ASN A 54 14.93 -3.18 88.37
C ASN A 54 15.72 -3.80 87.22
N ILE A 55 16.56 -4.81 87.51
CA ILE A 55 17.31 -5.60 86.54
C ILE A 55 16.49 -6.85 86.23
N THR A 56 15.53 -6.71 85.32
CA THR A 56 14.80 -7.87 84.80
C THR A 56 15.69 -8.61 83.82
N ASN A 57 16.59 -9.45 84.34
CA ASN A 57 17.31 -10.38 83.48
C ASN A 57 16.34 -11.47 83.01
N SER A 58 15.77 -11.26 81.83
CA SER A 58 15.23 -12.36 81.06
C SER A 58 15.20 -11.98 79.58
N LYS A 59 16.05 -12.65 78.80
CA LYS A 59 15.96 -12.92 77.35
C LYS A 59 16.70 -12.04 76.32
N TYR A 60 17.09 -10.79 76.58
CA TYR A 60 17.67 -9.92 75.52
C TYR A 60 19.01 -9.27 75.91
N GLY A 61 19.89 -9.09 74.92
CA GLY A 61 21.31 -8.72 75.03
C GLY A 61 21.62 -7.36 75.69
N VAL A 62 22.91 -7.00 75.76
CA VAL A 62 23.51 -5.96 76.63
C VAL A 62 23.14 -4.47 76.37
N ASN A 63 22.07 -4.17 75.62
CA ASN A 63 21.75 -2.80 75.19
C ASN A 63 20.53 -2.24 75.95
N TYR A 64 20.77 -1.71 77.16
CA TYR A 64 19.73 -1.05 77.98
C TYR A 64 20.12 0.39 78.30
N LEU A 65 19.13 1.29 78.29
CA LEU A 65 19.28 2.64 78.82
C LEU A 65 18.83 2.64 80.29
N PHE A 66 19.68 3.15 81.18
CA PHE A 66 19.30 3.44 82.56
C PHE A 66 18.84 4.89 82.65
N ALA A 67 17.54 5.10 82.74
CA ALA A 67 16.95 6.42 82.91
C ALA A 67 15.97 6.41 84.09
N SER A 68 16.05 7.43 84.94
CA SER A 68 15.13 7.62 86.08
C SER A 68 15.03 6.41 87.02
N GLY A 69 16.13 5.68 87.22
CA GLY A 69 16.19 4.53 88.12
C GLY A 69 15.63 3.21 87.56
N LYS A 70 15.22 3.17 86.28
CA LYS A 70 14.70 1.97 85.60
C LYS A 70 15.58 1.59 84.40
N MET A 71 15.70 0.28 84.12
CA MET A 71 16.24 -0.23 82.86
C MET A 71 15.15 -0.21 81.79
N ILE A 72 15.42 0.47 80.67
CA ILE A 72 14.53 0.54 79.52
C ILE A 72 15.25 -0.15 78.33
N PRO A 73 14.62 -1.14 77.66
CA PRO A 73 15.25 -1.79 76.52
C PRO A 73 15.36 -0.82 75.33
N ILE A 74 16.44 -0.93 74.55
CA ILE A 74 16.68 -0.12 73.35
C ILE A 74 16.32 -0.95 72.12
N GLY A 75 15.45 -0.41 71.26
CA GLY A 75 15.03 -1.02 69.99
C GLY A 75 13.94 -2.09 70.10
N GLU A 76 13.42 -2.34 71.30
CA GLU A 76 12.37 -3.32 71.58
C GLU A 76 11.02 -2.64 71.89
N ALA A 77 9.93 -3.40 71.77
CA ALA A 77 8.59 -2.93 72.10
C ALA A 77 8.49 -2.42 73.56
N ASN A 78 7.77 -1.31 73.77
CA ASN A 78 7.67 -0.60 75.05
C ASN A 78 9.03 -0.05 75.59
N GLY A 79 10.04 0.05 74.73
CA GLY A 79 11.37 0.59 75.02
C GLY A 79 11.61 1.99 74.45
N VAL A 80 12.89 2.38 74.35
CA VAL A 80 13.33 3.55 73.59
C VAL A 80 13.77 3.13 72.18
N ALA A 81 13.60 4.00 71.19
CA ALA A 81 14.06 3.73 69.83
C ALA A 81 15.59 3.56 69.78
N GLY A 82 16.05 2.54 69.06
CA GLY A 82 17.44 2.37 68.67
C GLY A 82 17.77 3.19 67.41
N LEU A 83 19.05 3.22 67.06
CA LEU A 83 19.53 3.85 65.83
C LEU A 83 20.16 2.78 64.91
N ASP A 84 20.05 2.99 63.59
CA ASP A 84 20.74 2.22 62.57
C ASP A 84 22.23 2.59 62.47
N SER A 85 22.94 1.99 61.50
CA SER A 85 24.36 2.28 61.26
C SER A 85 24.65 3.73 60.85
N ASN A 86 23.63 4.50 60.48
CA ASN A 86 23.73 5.89 60.06
C ASN A 86 23.30 6.85 61.19
N GLY A 87 22.88 6.33 62.34
CA GLY A 87 22.40 7.15 63.46
C GLY A 87 20.93 7.59 63.31
N CYS A 88 20.14 6.95 62.45
CA CYS A 88 18.71 7.24 62.26
C CYS A 88 17.84 6.19 62.96
N VAL A 89 16.64 6.57 63.43
CA VAL A 89 15.68 5.60 63.99
C VAL A 89 15.11 4.75 62.84
N PRO A 90 15.24 3.40 62.88
CA PRO A 90 14.63 2.51 61.90
C PRO A 90 13.11 2.67 61.80
N LEU A 91 12.56 2.53 60.58
CA LEU A 91 11.13 2.74 60.31
C LEU A 91 10.21 1.79 61.09
N ASP A 92 10.62 0.54 61.28
CA ASP A 92 9.91 -0.47 62.06
C ASP A 92 9.76 -0.10 63.56
N GLN A 93 10.61 0.80 64.05
CA GLN A 93 10.54 1.33 65.41
C GLN A 93 9.70 2.62 65.55
N LEU A 94 9.25 3.20 64.44
CA LEU A 94 8.36 4.38 64.44
C LEU A 94 6.88 4.01 64.61
N GLY A 95 6.56 2.72 64.79
CA GLY A 95 5.24 2.23 65.13
C GLY A 95 4.21 2.46 64.01
N ASN A 96 3.28 3.40 64.24
CA ASN A 96 2.11 3.65 63.38
C ASN A 96 2.37 4.67 62.25
N LEU A 97 3.63 4.85 61.84
CA LEU A 97 3.94 5.71 60.71
C LEU A 97 3.58 4.96 59.42
N ASP A 98 2.43 5.28 58.84
CA ASP A 98 2.04 4.74 57.55
C ASP A 98 2.85 5.44 56.44
N THR A 99 3.56 4.66 55.63
CA THR A 99 4.42 5.17 54.55
C THR A 99 3.68 5.32 53.22
N THR A 100 2.43 4.87 53.14
CA THR A 100 1.62 5.03 51.94
C THR A 100 0.98 6.43 51.93
N VAL A 101 1.71 7.42 51.40
CA VAL A 101 1.33 8.85 51.49
C VAL A 101 -0.05 9.17 50.89
N ALA A 102 -0.48 8.42 49.86
CA ALA A 102 -1.76 8.65 49.20
C ALA A 102 -2.41 7.38 48.64
N GLU A 103 -3.74 7.37 48.56
CA GLU A 103 -4.51 6.31 47.89
C GLU A 103 -5.67 6.88 47.04
N VAL A 104 -5.90 6.26 45.88
CA VAL A 104 -7.02 6.61 44.99
C VAL A 104 -8.25 5.81 45.39
N VAL A 105 -9.35 6.49 45.71
CA VAL A 105 -10.60 5.87 46.18
C VAL A 105 -11.79 6.35 45.34
N THR A 106 -12.81 5.51 45.23
CA THR A 106 -14.06 5.88 44.55
C THR A 106 -14.99 6.71 45.43
N ALA A 107 -14.80 6.67 46.75
CA ALA A 107 -15.51 7.47 47.75
C ALA A 107 -14.66 7.58 49.02
N LEU A 108 -14.88 8.63 49.83
CA LEU A 108 -14.20 8.79 51.12
C LEU A 108 -14.57 7.63 52.06
N PRO A 109 -13.60 6.92 52.66
CA PRO A 109 -13.90 5.81 53.55
C PRO A 109 -14.55 6.29 54.84
N THR A 110 -15.47 5.49 55.38
CA THR A 110 -16.12 5.72 56.67
C THR A 110 -15.62 4.78 57.78
N THR A 111 -14.81 3.79 57.41
CA THR A 111 -14.20 2.78 58.30
C THR A 111 -12.75 2.54 57.87
N ASN A 112 -11.88 2.14 58.82
CA ASN A 112 -10.45 1.90 58.54
C ASN A 112 -9.76 3.10 57.90
N ILE A 113 -10.14 4.32 58.31
CA ILE A 113 -9.56 5.55 57.79
C ILE A 113 -8.08 5.62 58.22
N LYS A 114 -7.20 5.66 57.22
CA LYS A 114 -5.76 5.87 57.38
C LYS A 114 -5.42 7.35 57.35
N LYS A 115 -4.24 7.72 57.87
CA LYS A 115 -3.73 9.10 57.92
C LYS A 115 -3.09 9.53 56.58
N HIS A 116 -3.81 9.38 55.47
CA HIS A 116 -3.32 9.61 54.11
C HIS A 116 -4.05 10.73 53.39
N ILE A 117 -3.51 11.09 52.22
CA ILE A 117 -4.21 11.87 51.20
C ILE A 117 -5.07 10.91 50.36
N TYR A 118 -6.38 11.15 50.33
CA TYR A 118 -7.33 10.41 49.52
C TYR A 118 -7.60 11.18 48.24
N LEU A 119 -7.46 10.52 47.09
CA LEU A 119 -7.71 11.08 45.77
C LEU A 119 -9.04 10.54 45.26
N ILE A 120 -10.03 11.41 45.04
CA ILE A 120 -11.35 11.05 44.51
C ILE A 120 -11.51 11.62 43.13
N LYS A 121 -11.90 10.79 42.16
CA LYS A 121 -12.13 11.25 40.80
C LYS A 121 -13.19 12.35 40.78
N ASP A 122 -12.87 13.50 40.19
CA ASP A 122 -13.80 14.62 40.06
C ASP A 122 -15.04 14.18 39.26
N ALA A 123 -16.22 14.34 39.89
CA ALA A 123 -17.51 13.96 39.33
C ALA A 123 -17.98 14.89 38.20
N SER A 124 -17.30 16.02 37.97
CA SER A 124 -17.66 17.07 37.01
C SER A 124 -17.47 16.69 35.53
N GLY A 125 -17.39 15.39 35.21
CA GLY A 125 -17.59 14.88 33.85
C GLY A 125 -16.46 15.14 32.85
N VAL A 126 -15.27 15.53 33.32
CA VAL A 126 -14.11 15.76 32.45
C VAL A 126 -13.35 14.46 32.21
N THR A 127 -12.98 14.21 30.95
CA THR A 127 -12.37 12.96 30.45
C THR A 127 -10.91 12.75 30.87
N GLN A 128 -10.44 13.46 31.90
CA GLN A 128 -9.05 13.45 32.34
C GLN A 128 -8.93 12.95 33.78
N ASN A 129 -7.73 12.53 34.15
CA ASN A 129 -7.32 12.13 35.50
C ASN A 129 -7.30 13.35 36.45
N GLN A 130 -8.47 13.90 36.74
CA GLN A 130 -8.68 14.96 37.72
C GLN A 130 -9.17 14.33 39.03
N TYR A 131 -8.49 14.68 40.11
CA TYR A 131 -8.80 14.16 41.44
C TYR A 131 -8.94 15.30 42.42
N GLU A 132 -9.97 15.24 43.25
CA GLU A 132 -10.08 16.02 44.47
C GLU A 132 -9.24 15.34 45.56
N GLU A 133 -8.42 16.12 46.26
CA GLU A 133 -7.53 15.65 47.32
C GLU A 133 -8.14 15.93 48.69
N TYR A 134 -8.21 14.91 49.54
CA TYR A 134 -8.79 15.00 50.88
C TYR A 134 -7.87 14.43 51.95
N ILE A 135 -7.93 14.99 53.15
CA ILE A 135 -7.32 14.41 54.35
C ILE A 135 -8.36 14.34 55.47
N TYR A 136 -8.29 13.29 56.28
CA TYR A 136 -9.12 13.17 57.47
C TYR A 136 -8.38 13.74 58.69
N THR A 137 -8.93 14.77 59.32
CA THR A 137 -8.34 15.43 60.49
C THR A 137 -8.91 14.94 61.82
N GLY A 138 -9.85 13.98 61.78
CA GLY A 138 -10.46 13.37 62.95
C GLY A 138 -9.61 12.26 63.56
N ASP A 139 -9.92 11.88 64.81
CA ASP A 139 -9.32 10.70 65.43
C ASP A 139 -9.83 9.43 64.73
N THR A 140 -8.93 8.72 64.04
CA THR A 140 -9.23 7.50 63.29
C THR A 140 -9.63 6.31 64.17
N SER A 141 -9.43 6.43 65.49
CA SER A 141 -9.82 5.41 66.48
C SER A 141 -11.18 5.69 67.12
N ALA A 142 -11.75 6.87 66.86
CA ALA A 142 -13.05 7.30 67.38
C ALA A 142 -14.21 6.94 66.43
N THR A 143 -15.43 7.27 66.84
CA THR A 143 -16.60 7.15 65.94
C THR A 143 -16.41 8.08 64.74
N TYR A 144 -16.69 7.57 63.53
CA TYR A 144 -16.58 8.33 62.29
C TYR A 144 -17.36 9.65 62.34
N ASP A 145 -16.72 10.73 61.91
CA ASP A 145 -17.30 12.07 61.79
C ASP A 145 -16.99 12.65 60.41
N ALA A 146 -18.03 12.77 59.57
CA ALA A 146 -17.90 13.27 58.21
C ALA A 146 -17.42 14.74 58.15
N SER A 147 -17.60 15.53 59.21
CA SER A 147 -17.17 16.94 59.26
C SER A 147 -15.64 17.10 59.36
N LYS A 148 -14.93 15.99 59.58
CA LYS A 148 -13.47 15.95 59.72
C LYS A 148 -12.73 15.71 58.41
N TRP A 149 -13.43 15.68 57.28
CA TRP A 149 -12.79 15.68 55.97
C TRP A 149 -12.44 17.10 55.54
N GLU A 150 -11.16 17.32 55.25
CA GLU A 150 -10.65 18.58 54.72
C GLU A 150 -10.18 18.39 53.29
N LYS A 151 -10.64 19.25 52.39
CA LYS A 151 -10.19 19.28 50.99
C LYS A 151 -8.87 20.02 50.92
N LEU A 152 -7.83 19.36 50.43
CA LEU A 152 -6.49 19.93 50.29
C LEU A 152 -6.29 20.63 48.94
N GLY A 153 -6.92 20.13 47.88
CA GLY A 153 -6.73 20.70 46.54
C GLY A 153 -7.45 19.92 45.46
N ASP A 154 -7.25 20.40 44.23
CA ASP A 154 -7.66 19.73 43.00
C ASP A 154 -6.40 19.40 42.20
N PHE A 155 -6.06 18.12 42.08
CA PHE A 155 -4.98 17.69 41.20
C PHE A 155 -5.46 17.71 39.75
N ARG A 156 -4.73 18.44 38.90
CA ARG A 156 -4.91 18.46 37.45
C ARG A 156 -3.60 18.04 36.78
N ALA A 157 -3.62 16.92 36.08
CA ALA A 157 -2.52 16.57 35.20
C ALA A 157 -2.44 17.60 34.06
N THR A 158 -1.41 18.44 34.06
CA THR A 158 -1.16 19.40 32.97
C THR A 158 -0.74 18.63 31.73
N VAL A 159 -1.62 18.54 30.74
CA VAL A 159 -1.26 18.04 29.40
C VAL A 159 -0.96 19.25 28.53
N ASP A 160 0.27 19.32 28.01
CA ASP A 160 0.65 20.34 27.04
C ASP A 160 0.03 20.03 25.68
N LEU A 161 -0.77 20.97 25.19
CA LEU A 161 -1.46 20.90 23.90
C LEU A 161 -1.08 22.06 23.00
N ALA A 162 0.02 22.77 23.28
CA ALA A 162 0.44 23.96 22.52
C ALA A 162 0.62 23.68 21.02
N ASP A 163 1.10 22.48 20.66
CA ASP A 163 1.33 22.07 19.27
C ASP A 163 0.10 21.46 18.59
N TYR A 164 -1.03 21.36 19.29
CA TYR A 164 -2.26 20.77 18.76
C TYR A 164 -3.27 21.86 18.38
N ALA A 165 -3.76 21.80 17.14
CA ALA A 165 -4.84 22.66 16.69
C ALA A 165 -6.19 22.23 17.30
N LYS A 166 -6.99 23.20 17.76
CA LYS A 166 -8.40 22.95 18.11
C LYS A 166 -9.17 22.62 16.83
N LYS A 167 -10.27 21.86 16.94
CA LYS A 167 -11.16 21.59 15.78
C LYS A 167 -11.61 22.87 15.06
N SER A 168 -11.85 23.96 15.81
CA SER A 168 -12.21 25.26 15.25
C SER A 168 -11.06 25.98 14.53
N GLU A 169 -9.83 25.49 14.65
CA GLU A 169 -8.60 25.99 14.01
C GLU A 169 -8.19 25.12 12.83
N THR A 170 -8.97 24.07 12.53
CA THR A 170 -8.73 23.18 11.40
C THR A 170 -9.60 23.53 10.20
N VAL A 171 -9.14 23.15 9.01
CA VAL A 171 -9.92 23.29 7.77
C VAL A 171 -11.15 22.39 7.83
N ASN A 172 -12.34 22.96 7.62
CA ASN A 172 -13.55 22.17 7.39
C ASN A 172 -13.53 21.59 5.97
N LEU A 173 -13.23 20.30 5.86
CA LEU A 173 -13.18 19.58 4.57
C LEU A 173 -14.49 19.68 3.78
N SER A 174 -15.63 19.75 4.47
CA SER A 174 -16.96 19.84 3.86
C SER A 174 -17.21 21.16 3.13
N GLU A 175 -16.42 22.19 3.44
CA GLU A 175 -16.53 23.51 2.82
C GLU A 175 -15.55 23.71 1.65
N ILE A 176 -14.63 22.76 1.43
CA ILE A 176 -13.71 22.79 0.30
C ILE A 176 -14.51 22.56 -0.98
N LYS A 177 -14.38 23.50 -1.92
CA LYS A 177 -15.12 23.45 -3.18
C LYS A 177 -14.28 23.92 -4.36
N VAL A 178 -14.55 23.33 -5.51
CA VAL A 178 -14.06 23.82 -6.80
C VAL A 178 -15.02 24.89 -7.29
N ILE A 179 -14.49 26.04 -7.67
CA ILE A 179 -15.26 27.18 -8.17
C ILE A 179 -14.59 27.77 -9.41
N GLN A 180 -15.29 28.67 -10.09
CA GLN A 180 -14.77 29.43 -11.21
C GLN A 180 -14.48 30.87 -10.79
N ASN A 181 -13.26 31.33 -11.02
CA ASN A 181 -12.86 32.72 -10.90
C ASN A 181 -12.72 33.34 -12.30
N VAL A 182 -13.10 34.61 -12.45
CA VAL A 182 -12.88 35.36 -13.68
C VAL A 182 -11.41 35.78 -13.74
N LEU A 183 -10.68 35.33 -14.75
CA LEU A 183 -9.30 35.74 -15.04
C LEU A 183 -9.25 37.03 -15.84
N ASP A 184 -10.10 37.12 -16.86
CA ASP A 184 -10.12 38.24 -17.79
C ASP A 184 -11.53 38.41 -18.37
N SER A 185 -11.85 39.60 -18.86
CA SER A 185 -13.13 39.91 -19.51
C SER A 185 -12.86 40.45 -20.89
N THR A 186 -13.15 39.63 -21.90
CA THR A 186 -13.01 40.00 -23.31
C THR A 186 -14.38 40.43 -23.87
N PRO A 187 -14.43 41.18 -24.99
CA PRO A 187 -15.69 41.48 -25.68
C PRO A 187 -16.47 40.23 -26.12
N GLN A 188 -15.81 39.07 -26.19
CA GLN A 188 -16.38 37.78 -26.55
C GLN A 188 -16.84 36.95 -25.32
N GLY A 189 -16.65 37.46 -24.10
CA GLY A 189 -17.05 36.80 -22.85
C GLY A 189 -15.97 36.79 -21.78
N GLN A 190 -16.34 36.30 -20.60
CA GLN A 190 -15.42 36.11 -19.47
C GLN A 190 -14.54 34.87 -19.69
N VAL A 191 -13.24 35.03 -19.43
CA VAL A 191 -12.30 33.91 -19.34
C VAL A 191 -12.29 33.45 -17.89
N LEU A 192 -12.66 32.19 -17.66
CA LEU A 192 -12.79 31.62 -16.32
C LEU A 192 -11.66 30.62 -16.04
N LYS A 193 -11.23 30.54 -14.77
CA LYS A 193 -10.31 29.52 -14.26
C LYS A 193 -10.94 28.76 -13.10
N GLN A 194 -10.68 27.46 -13.04
CA GLN A 194 -11.06 26.67 -11.89
C GLN A 194 -10.05 26.84 -10.75
N VAL A 195 -10.55 27.07 -9.54
CA VAL A 195 -9.74 27.13 -8.32
C VAL A 195 -10.35 26.26 -7.23
N ILE A 196 -9.52 25.66 -6.39
CA ILE A 196 -9.93 25.00 -5.15
C ILE A 196 -9.92 26.06 -4.06
N ARG A 197 -11.09 26.32 -3.47
CA ARG A 197 -11.26 27.30 -2.39
C ARG A 197 -11.33 26.60 -1.05
N PHE A 198 -10.47 27.04 -0.12
CA PHE A 198 -10.53 26.72 1.29
C PHE A 198 -11.17 27.91 2.02
N SER A 199 -12.21 27.66 2.81
CA SER A 199 -12.81 28.69 3.67
C SER A 199 -11.79 29.29 4.64
N ALA A 200 -12.02 30.55 5.02
CA ALA A 200 -11.24 31.19 6.06
C ALA A 200 -11.43 30.49 7.41
N ILE A 201 -10.32 30.18 8.08
CA ILE A 201 -10.34 29.64 9.45
C ILE A 201 -10.34 30.82 10.43
N LYS A 202 -11.33 30.88 11.33
CA LYS A 202 -11.45 31.92 12.38
C LYS A 202 -11.23 33.37 11.91
N GLY A 203 -11.80 33.74 10.76
CA GLY A 203 -11.65 35.10 10.22
C GLY A 203 -10.28 35.42 9.62
N GLY A 204 -9.42 34.41 9.46
CA GLY A 204 -8.16 34.52 8.72
C GLY A 204 -8.36 34.65 7.20
N THR A 205 -7.26 34.62 6.46
CA THR A 205 -7.29 34.78 5.01
C THR A 205 -7.81 33.51 4.33
N ARG A 206 -8.68 33.70 3.33
CA ARG A 206 -9.10 32.62 2.43
C ARG A 206 -7.93 32.17 1.57
N VAL A 207 -7.77 30.85 1.38
CA VAL A 207 -6.75 30.29 0.49
C VAL A 207 -7.42 29.74 -0.75
N GLU A 208 -6.88 30.08 -1.91
CA GLU A 208 -7.31 29.54 -3.20
C GLU A 208 -6.11 28.96 -3.94
N ILE A 209 -6.26 27.73 -4.43
CA ILE A 209 -5.26 27.06 -5.26
C ILE A 209 -5.79 27.02 -6.68
N ALA A 210 -5.09 27.69 -7.59
CA ALA A 210 -5.45 27.72 -8.99
C ALA A 210 -5.05 26.42 -9.70
N LEU A 211 -5.95 25.88 -10.52
CA LEU A 211 -5.63 24.80 -11.44
C LEU A 211 -5.07 25.42 -12.72
N GLU A 212 -3.78 25.21 -12.98
CA GLU A 212 -3.08 25.81 -14.11
C GLU A 212 -3.37 25.10 -15.44
N ASP A 213 -3.27 25.86 -16.52
CA ASP A 213 -3.32 25.31 -17.88
C ASP A 213 -2.08 24.44 -18.15
N ALA A 214 -2.24 23.45 -19.03
CA ALA A 214 -1.16 22.59 -19.47
C ALA A 214 -0.10 23.41 -20.23
N THR A 215 1.17 23.10 -19.96
CA THR A 215 2.32 23.66 -20.67
C THR A 215 3.04 22.55 -21.43
N SER A 216 4.07 22.90 -22.20
CA SER A 216 4.88 21.92 -22.93
C SER A 216 5.67 20.96 -22.02
N ASN A 217 5.83 21.29 -20.73
CA ASN A 217 6.63 20.53 -19.77
C ASN A 217 5.84 20.12 -18.52
N MET A 218 4.54 20.44 -18.42
CA MET A 218 3.72 20.12 -17.26
C MET A 218 2.27 19.86 -17.69
N ALA A 219 1.71 18.76 -17.21
CA ALA A 219 0.29 18.47 -17.40
C ALA A 219 -0.57 19.49 -16.63
N GLY A 220 -1.71 19.85 -17.20
CA GLY A 220 -2.64 20.82 -16.63
C GLY A 220 -3.99 20.78 -17.35
N LEU A 221 -4.81 21.81 -17.15
CA LEU A 221 -6.09 21.95 -17.85
C LEU A 221 -5.89 22.42 -19.30
N MET A 222 -6.85 22.13 -20.18
CA MET A 222 -6.81 22.66 -21.54
C MET A 222 -7.19 24.15 -21.52
N SER A 223 -6.32 25.01 -22.06
CA SER A 223 -6.60 26.44 -22.16
C SER A 223 -7.85 26.70 -23.01
N ILE A 224 -8.58 27.79 -22.74
CA ILE A 224 -9.73 28.19 -23.55
C ILE A 224 -9.34 28.41 -25.02
N ARG A 225 -8.13 28.91 -25.26
CA ARG A 225 -7.60 29.12 -26.62
C ARG A 225 -7.49 27.80 -27.37
N ASP A 226 -6.91 26.80 -26.74
CA ASP A 226 -6.70 25.50 -27.38
C ASP A 226 -8.02 24.72 -27.48
N LYS A 227 -8.90 24.82 -26.48
CA LYS A 227 -10.26 24.29 -26.56
C LYS A 227 -11.03 24.88 -27.74
N ASN A 228 -10.98 26.19 -27.93
CA ASN A 228 -11.63 26.85 -29.06
C ASN A 228 -11.02 26.45 -30.41
N LYS A 229 -9.70 26.19 -30.48
CA LYS A 229 -9.09 25.62 -31.69
C LYS A 229 -9.68 24.25 -31.98
N LEU A 230 -9.81 23.38 -30.97
CA LEU A 230 -10.40 22.05 -31.13
C LEU A 230 -11.89 22.10 -31.47
N ASP A 231 -12.67 22.98 -30.86
CA ASP A 231 -14.11 23.13 -31.14
C ASP A 231 -14.41 23.61 -32.56
N ARG A 232 -13.46 24.33 -33.17
CA ARG A 232 -13.54 24.78 -34.56
C ARG A 232 -13.15 23.69 -35.55
N ILE A 233 -12.61 22.57 -35.09
CA ILE A 233 -12.37 21.39 -35.92
C ILE A 233 -13.68 20.60 -35.92
N ALA A 234 -14.47 20.78 -36.99
CA ALA A 234 -15.65 19.95 -37.20
C ALA A 234 -15.25 18.46 -37.23
N GLU A 235 -16.16 17.58 -36.80
CA GLU A 235 -15.94 16.14 -36.86
C GLU A 235 -15.54 15.74 -38.30
N GLY A 236 -14.35 15.16 -38.47
CA GLY A 236 -13.82 14.79 -39.78
C GLY A 236 -13.17 15.93 -40.59
N ALA A 237 -12.90 17.12 -40.02
CA ALA A 237 -12.18 18.19 -40.73
C ALA A 237 -10.74 17.83 -41.14
N ASN A 238 -10.18 16.76 -40.57
CA ASN A 238 -8.93 16.12 -40.96
C ASN A 238 -9.10 15.05 -42.06
N ASN A 239 -10.32 14.76 -42.51
CA ASN A 239 -10.59 13.88 -43.65
C ASN A 239 -10.44 14.67 -44.96
N TYR A 240 -9.18 14.95 -45.34
CA TYR A 240 -8.87 15.63 -46.59
C TYR A 240 -9.23 14.73 -47.78
N SER A 241 -10.30 15.07 -48.50
CA SER A 241 -10.63 14.47 -49.81
C SER A 241 -10.24 15.42 -50.93
N LEU A 242 -9.50 14.91 -51.91
CA LEU A 242 -9.28 15.64 -53.15
C LEU A 242 -10.62 15.73 -53.90
N PRO A 243 -11.03 16.92 -54.39
CA PRO A 243 -12.20 17.02 -55.26
C PRO A 243 -11.92 16.28 -56.58
N LEU A 244 -12.95 15.95 -57.36
CA LEU A 244 -12.75 15.45 -58.72
C LEU A 244 -12.03 16.53 -59.55
N ALA A 245 -11.01 16.13 -60.32
CA ALA A 245 -10.30 17.07 -61.18
C ALA A 245 -11.25 17.69 -62.22
N ALA A 246 -11.19 19.01 -62.39
CA ALA A 246 -12.02 19.73 -63.35
C ALA A 246 -11.23 20.87 -63.99
N ASN A 247 -11.81 21.53 -65.01
CA ASN A 247 -11.21 22.75 -65.52
C ASN A 247 -11.32 23.87 -64.47
N GLY A 248 -10.18 24.31 -63.94
CA GLY A 248 -10.11 25.30 -62.86
C GLY A 248 -10.09 24.70 -61.45
N THR A 249 -10.16 23.37 -61.29
CA THR A 249 -10.13 22.70 -59.98
C THR A 249 -9.13 21.56 -59.97
N ARG A 250 -8.21 21.57 -59.00
CA ARG A 250 -7.16 20.55 -58.85
C ARG A 250 -7.65 19.41 -57.94
N GLY A 251 -7.93 18.28 -58.57
CA GLY A 251 -8.21 17.00 -57.90
C GLY A 251 -6.99 16.08 -57.86
N GLY A 252 -5.81 16.63 -57.52
CA GLY A 252 -4.50 16.02 -57.77
C GLY A 252 -3.91 16.44 -59.12
N ILE A 253 -4.71 16.39 -60.19
CA ILE A 253 -4.43 17.02 -61.49
C ILE A 253 -5.51 18.04 -61.86
N GLN A 254 -5.27 18.88 -62.87
CA GLN A 254 -6.28 19.76 -63.47
C GLN A 254 -6.48 19.33 -64.93
N VAL A 255 -7.74 19.16 -65.34
CA VAL A 255 -8.12 18.89 -66.73
C VAL A 255 -8.57 20.17 -67.43
N GLY A 256 -8.96 20.11 -68.70
CA GLY A 256 -9.42 21.29 -69.45
C GLY A 256 -8.36 21.96 -70.33
N TYR A 257 -7.23 21.27 -70.55
CA TYR A 257 -6.31 21.63 -71.64
C TYR A 257 -7.07 21.61 -72.98
N THR A 258 -6.81 22.59 -73.85
CA THR A 258 -7.33 22.58 -75.22
C THR A 258 -6.30 21.89 -76.11
N ALA A 259 -6.73 20.87 -76.87
CA ALA A 259 -5.85 20.12 -77.76
C ALA A 259 -5.06 21.06 -78.69
N ASN A 260 -3.77 20.81 -78.85
CA ASN A 260 -2.88 21.60 -79.71
C ASN A 260 -1.92 20.66 -80.45
N GLY A 261 -2.14 20.47 -81.75
CA GLY A 261 -1.37 19.54 -82.57
C GLY A 261 -1.46 18.10 -82.06
N ARG A 262 -0.32 17.53 -81.65
CA ARG A 262 -0.23 16.16 -81.10
C ARG A 262 -0.33 16.10 -79.57
N ASN A 263 -0.60 17.24 -78.92
CA ASN A 263 -0.86 17.29 -77.48
C ASN A 263 -2.37 17.17 -77.26
N TYR A 264 -2.78 16.06 -76.65
CA TYR A 264 -4.18 15.75 -76.39
C TYR A 264 -4.51 15.95 -74.90
N PRO A 265 -5.70 16.48 -74.57
CA PRO A 265 -6.07 16.69 -73.18
C PRO A 265 -6.37 15.38 -72.46
N VAL A 266 -6.05 15.34 -71.18
CA VAL A 266 -6.63 14.36 -70.26
C VAL A 266 -8.09 14.76 -70.01
N GLN A 267 -8.99 13.84 -70.30
CA GLN A 267 -10.43 13.96 -70.10
C GLN A 267 -10.88 12.98 -69.02
N LEU A 268 -12.04 13.24 -68.43
CA LEU A 268 -12.63 12.36 -67.42
C LEU A 268 -13.97 11.83 -67.93
N SER A 269 -14.21 10.54 -67.71
CA SER A 269 -15.50 9.89 -67.92
C SER A 269 -15.70 8.85 -66.82
N GLY A 270 -16.81 8.95 -66.08
CA GLY A 270 -17.08 8.07 -64.93
C GLY A 270 -15.92 8.03 -63.92
N GLU A 271 -15.37 9.20 -63.56
CA GLU A 271 -14.21 9.37 -62.66
C GLU A 271 -12.89 8.73 -63.13
N LYS A 272 -12.83 8.19 -64.35
CA LYS A 272 -11.62 7.62 -64.94
C LYS A 272 -10.99 8.61 -65.91
N ALA A 273 -9.67 8.76 -65.84
CA ALA A 273 -8.89 9.56 -66.77
C ALA A 273 -8.63 8.80 -68.07
N TYR A 274 -8.81 9.47 -69.20
CA TYR A 274 -8.46 8.96 -70.52
C TYR A 274 -7.96 10.09 -71.41
N VAL A 275 -7.34 9.73 -72.54
CA VAL A 275 -6.92 10.65 -73.59
C VAL A 275 -7.43 10.08 -74.90
N ASN A 276 -8.25 10.84 -75.63
CA ASN A 276 -8.68 10.43 -76.96
C ASN A 276 -7.65 10.87 -78.00
N VAL A 277 -6.86 9.92 -78.50
CA VAL A 277 -5.92 10.14 -79.60
C VAL A 277 -6.59 9.67 -80.90
N PRO A 278 -6.98 10.58 -81.81
CA PRO A 278 -7.55 10.19 -83.09
C PRO A 278 -6.48 9.44 -83.90
N TRP A 279 -6.72 8.16 -84.15
CA TRP A 279 -5.97 7.38 -85.12
C TRP A 279 -6.87 7.07 -86.31
N THR A 280 -6.28 7.03 -87.50
CA THR A 280 -6.91 6.50 -88.71
C THR A 280 -6.01 5.39 -89.21
N ASP A 281 -6.56 4.20 -89.42
CA ASP A 281 -5.82 3.12 -90.08
C ASP A 281 -5.71 3.47 -91.57
N THR A 282 -4.53 3.91 -91.98
CA THR A 282 -4.25 4.25 -93.38
C THR A 282 -3.77 3.05 -94.19
N ASN A 283 -3.64 1.86 -93.59
CA ASN A 283 -3.20 0.66 -94.29
C ASN A 283 -4.37 -0.26 -94.64
N THR A 284 -5.09 0.09 -95.72
CA THR A 284 -6.23 -0.68 -96.23
C THR A 284 -5.87 -1.70 -97.31
N THR A 285 -4.58 -1.86 -97.63
CA THR A 285 -4.11 -2.75 -98.69
C THR A 285 -3.48 -4.00 -98.09
N TYR A 286 -4.25 -5.08 -98.00
CA TYR A 286 -3.73 -6.41 -97.66
C TYR A 286 -3.34 -7.14 -98.94
N ASP A 287 -2.09 -7.59 -99.04
CA ASP A 287 -1.64 -8.42 -100.15
C ASP A 287 -2.25 -9.83 -100.03
N LEU A 288 -3.21 -10.12 -100.90
CA LEU A 288 -3.88 -11.42 -100.99
C LEU A 288 -3.30 -12.31 -102.10
N SER A 289 -2.23 -11.89 -102.78
CA SER A 289 -1.56 -12.67 -103.84
C SER A 289 -1.10 -14.09 -103.46
N PRO A 290 -0.79 -14.43 -102.19
CA PRO A 290 -0.43 -15.80 -101.81
C PRO A 290 -1.62 -16.79 -101.80
N TYR A 291 -2.85 -16.29 -101.84
CA TYR A 291 -4.05 -17.12 -101.70
C TYR A 291 -4.69 -17.40 -103.07
N ALA A 292 -5.01 -18.67 -103.33
CA ALA A 292 -5.69 -19.07 -104.57
C ALA A 292 -7.17 -18.64 -104.55
N LYS A 293 -7.69 -18.17 -105.69
CA LYS A 293 -9.12 -17.86 -105.82
C LYS A 293 -9.91 -19.15 -106.03
N THR A 294 -11.14 -19.19 -105.54
CA THR A 294 -12.07 -20.32 -105.74
C THR A 294 -12.21 -20.70 -107.23
N ALA A 295 -12.15 -19.72 -108.14
CA ALA A 295 -12.20 -19.96 -109.58
C ALA A 295 -10.98 -20.75 -110.11
N ASP A 296 -9.79 -20.48 -109.60
CA ASP A 296 -8.56 -21.15 -110.00
C ASP A 296 -8.58 -22.61 -109.51
N VAL A 297 -9.03 -22.81 -108.27
CA VAL A 297 -9.22 -24.15 -107.66
C VAL A 297 -10.24 -24.96 -108.46
N ASN A 298 -11.40 -24.37 -108.78
CA ASN A 298 -12.45 -25.05 -109.55
C ASN A 298 -11.95 -25.44 -110.96
N THR A 299 -11.20 -24.57 -111.63
CA THR A 299 -10.62 -24.84 -112.95
C THR A 299 -9.62 -25.99 -112.93
N ALA A 300 -8.82 -26.11 -111.87
CA ALA A 300 -7.90 -27.23 -111.69
C ALA A 300 -8.64 -28.55 -111.40
N LEU A 301 -9.74 -28.50 -110.65
CA LEU A 301 -10.52 -29.67 -110.27
C LEU A 301 -11.26 -30.28 -111.48
N SER A 302 -11.83 -29.46 -112.37
CA SER A 302 -12.55 -29.92 -113.58
C SER A 302 -11.69 -30.68 -114.59
N ARG A 303 -10.36 -30.64 -114.47
CA ARG A 303 -9.45 -31.43 -115.33
C ARG A 303 -9.20 -32.84 -114.80
N LYS A 304 -9.70 -33.18 -113.61
CA LYS A 304 -9.52 -34.51 -113.05
C LYS A 304 -10.47 -35.50 -113.73
N VAL A 305 -9.97 -36.71 -113.94
CA VAL A 305 -10.82 -37.86 -114.29
C VAL A 305 -11.39 -38.38 -112.98
N ASP A 306 -12.71 -38.44 -112.89
CA ASP A 306 -13.39 -38.96 -111.71
C ASP A 306 -13.29 -40.49 -111.64
N VAL A 307 -13.04 -41.02 -110.45
CA VAL A 307 -13.07 -42.47 -110.22
C VAL A 307 -14.52 -42.94 -110.09
N VAL A 308 -14.87 -44.04 -110.77
CA VAL A 308 -16.17 -44.70 -110.55
C VAL A 308 -16.04 -45.64 -109.36
N SER A 309 -16.99 -45.55 -108.42
CA SER A 309 -17.00 -46.38 -107.20
C SER A 309 -16.79 -47.87 -107.51
N GLY A 310 -15.84 -48.51 -106.82
CA GLY A 310 -15.48 -49.91 -107.00
C GLY A 310 -14.50 -50.20 -108.15
N LYS A 311 -14.02 -49.18 -108.88
CA LYS A 311 -12.98 -49.31 -109.91
C LYS A 311 -11.73 -48.49 -109.56
N GLY A 312 -10.56 -48.92 -110.05
CA GLY A 312 -9.35 -48.10 -110.05
C GLY A 312 -9.27 -47.22 -111.30
N LEU A 313 -8.56 -46.09 -111.23
CA LEU A 313 -8.24 -45.28 -112.39
C LEU A 313 -7.24 -46.05 -113.27
N SER A 314 -7.68 -46.53 -114.43
CA SER A 314 -6.82 -47.21 -115.41
C SER A 314 -6.97 -46.56 -116.79
N THR A 315 -5.91 -46.63 -117.60
CA THR A 315 -5.92 -46.10 -118.97
C THR A 315 -6.83 -46.92 -119.92
N GLU A 316 -7.20 -48.14 -119.52
CA GLU A 316 -7.79 -49.16 -120.40
C GLU A 316 -9.09 -49.76 -119.83
N ASP A 317 -10.01 -48.92 -119.36
CA ASP A 317 -11.33 -49.36 -118.89
C ASP A 317 -12.14 -49.99 -120.06
N PHE A 318 -12.33 -51.31 -120.06
CA PHE A 318 -13.12 -52.02 -121.08
C PHE A 318 -14.50 -51.39 -121.26
N THR A 319 -14.85 -51.01 -122.49
CA THR A 319 -16.18 -50.49 -122.82
C THR A 319 -17.28 -51.52 -122.51
N SER A 320 -18.50 -51.06 -122.21
CA SER A 320 -19.65 -51.95 -121.92
C SER A 320 -19.87 -53.00 -123.01
N ALA A 321 -19.56 -52.68 -124.27
CA ALA A 321 -19.63 -53.60 -125.39
C ALA A 321 -18.60 -54.74 -125.28
N LEU A 322 -17.34 -54.43 -124.95
CA LEU A 322 -16.29 -55.44 -124.73
C LEU A 322 -16.61 -56.31 -123.51
N LYS A 323 -17.11 -55.72 -122.43
CA LYS A 323 -17.50 -56.47 -121.22
C LYS A 323 -18.69 -57.40 -121.47
N THR A 324 -19.66 -56.98 -122.29
CA THR A 324 -20.79 -57.84 -122.70
C THR A 324 -20.31 -59.01 -123.56
N LYS A 325 -19.40 -58.75 -124.52
CA LYS A 325 -18.76 -59.82 -125.30
C LYS A 325 -18.03 -60.81 -124.41
N LEU A 326 -17.27 -60.34 -123.41
CA LEU A 326 -16.53 -61.21 -122.49
C LEU A 326 -17.47 -62.06 -121.62
N ASN A 327 -18.51 -61.44 -121.03
CA ASN A 327 -19.47 -62.14 -120.18
C ASN A 327 -20.35 -63.14 -120.93
N GLY A 328 -20.55 -62.95 -122.25
CA GLY A 328 -21.35 -63.86 -123.09
C GLY A 328 -20.64 -65.16 -123.47
N ILE A 329 -19.35 -65.31 -123.15
CA ILE A 329 -18.60 -66.55 -123.44
C ILE A 329 -18.96 -67.58 -122.36
N ALA A 330 -19.84 -68.52 -122.71
CA ALA A 330 -20.24 -69.62 -121.83
C ALA A 330 -19.11 -70.64 -121.64
N ASN A 331 -19.07 -71.27 -120.45
CA ASN A 331 -18.09 -72.27 -120.10
C ASN A 331 -18.25 -73.51 -121.00
N GLY A 332 -17.25 -73.82 -121.85
CA GLY A 332 -17.28 -74.96 -122.80
C GLY A 332 -17.53 -74.64 -124.28
N ALA A 333 -17.55 -73.37 -124.68
CA ALA A 333 -17.80 -72.93 -126.08
C ALA A 333 -16.76 -73.38 -127.14
N THR A 334 -15.82 -74.28 -126.80
CA THR A 334 -14.76 -74.78 -127.69
C THR A 334 -14.77 -76.31 -127.87
N ALA A 335 -15.78 -77.05 -127.38
CA ALA A 335 -15.85 -78.51 -127.51
C ALA A 335 -16.62 -78.95 -128.76
N ASP A 336 -15.89 -79.23 -129.84
CA ASP A 336 -16.32 -79.94 -131.05
C ASP A 336 -16.95 -81.29 -130.66
N SER A 337 -18.28 -81.40 -130.74
CA SER A 337 -18.99 -82.66 -130.48
C SER A 337 -18.94 -83.51 -131.74
N ALA A 338 -17.93 -84.38 -131.84
CA ALA A 338 -17.82 -85.39 -132.88
C ALA A 338 -19.14 -86.19 -133.00
N ILE A 339 -19.65 -86.28 -134.23
CA ILE A 339 -20.92 -86.94 -134.57
C ILE A 339 -20.85 -88.44 -134.21
N PRO A 340 -21.79 -88.98 -133.41
CA PRO A 340 -21.81 -90.39 -133.02
C PRO A 340 -22.04 -91.33 -134.22
N THR A 341 -21.42 -92.52 -134.16
CA THR A 341 -21.36 -93.53 -135.23
C THR A 341 -22.72 -94.02 -135.75
N SER A 342 -23.81 -93.80 -135.02
CA SER A 342 -25.18 -94.09 -135.49
C SER A 342 -25.61 -93.27 -136.71
N VAL A 343 -24.96 -92.11 -136.96
CA VAL A 343 -25.22 -91.26 -138.14
C VAL A 343 -24.42 -91.74 -139.37
N ILE A 344 -23.37 -92.54 -139.18
CA ILE A 344 -22.58 -93.09 -140.29
C ILE A 344 -23.20 -94.37 -140.85
N ASP A 345 -23.83 -95.21 -140.01
CA ASP A 345 -24.49 -96.45 -140.47
C ASP A 345 -25.72 -96.22 -141.38
N GLY A 346 -26.22 -94.98 -141.50
CA GLY A 346 -27.24 -94.59 -142.47
C GLY A 346 -26.72 -94.21 -143.86
N LEU A 347 -25.41 -94.33 -144.11
CA LEU A 347 -24.76 -93.96 -145.38
C LEU A 347 -24.30 -95.16 -146.23
N ASN A 348 -24.81 -96.37 -145.99
CA ASN A 348 -24.79 -97.48 -146.95
C ASN A 348 -26.18 -97.73 -147.56
#